data_AF-A0A1I1EVD9-F1
#
_entry.id   AF-A0A1I1EVD9-F1
#
_cell.length_a   1.000
_cell.length_b   1.000
_cell.length_c   1.000
_cell.angle_alpha   90.00
_cell.angle_beta   90.00
_cell.angle_gamma   90.00
#
_symmetry.space_group_name_H-M   'P 1'
#
loop_
_entity.id
_entity.type
_entity.pdbx_description
1 polymer ?
#
loop_
_entity_poly.entity_id
_entity_poly.type
_entity_poly.pdbx_seq_one_letter_code
_entity_poly.pdbx_strand_id
1 'polypeptide(L)'
;MSKVHGLFLDVPKFVDYRAKVVRHAWKKFPVLDMEGKTEIAIHHSLTRQGLSGSNAWGYSKYHVDTHNWPGIGYSYVIEPDGTIKFCNPINWRTYHVGNSNNFSIGIVLTGDFRYEEPTEEQKESLRLLVARLKKEYPQINRVRSHDEYPDYYWKSCCEFDYQKVLAEKPKVPVKEELGSTYKVQEGDTFWSIAKGRDFNVIDLEHANPKVDARTLQIGQMINIPGKEEERATEEEKKSPAYHGNSIQKYLESIGEDGSFAARKRRAEELGIKGYKGTAAQNLQLLGIIRDGNKPPQNVAKIAVDGSWGQATTKRLQQVLGTPVTGLIGGQSRHAVTNNIPSVRFGTGGSAVIREMQRRLKVTVDGSFGPGTLRALQRRMGTPVTGAISRTNSSVVKEMQRRLNENRF
;
A
#
# COMPACT_ATOMS: atom_id res chain seq x y z
N MET A 1 33.98 -23.12 -7.96
CA MET A 1 32.58 -23.52 -7.75
C MET A 1 31.87 -22.36 -7.04
N SER A 2 31.18 -21.48 -7.78
CA SER A 2 30.82 -20.15 -7.24
C SER A 2 29.60 -20.22 -6.31
N LYS A 3 29.66 -19.42 -5.23
CA LYS A 3 28.70 -19.27 -4.10
C LYS A 3 27.24 -18.98 -4.49
N VAL A 4 26.89 -18.92 -5.78
CA VAL A 4 25.58 -18.48 -6.29
C VAL A 4 24.45 -19.50 -6.03
N HIS A 5 24.77 -20.79 -5.88
CA HIS A 5 23.73 -21.83 -5.75
C HIS A 5 22.98 -21.80 -4.40
N GLY A 6 23.53 -21.18 -3.35
CA GLY A 6 22.96 -21.24 -2.01
C GLY A 6 22.13 -20.03 -1.60
N LEU A 7 21.90 -19.05 -2.48
CA LEU A 7 21.55 -17.68 -2.05
C LEU A 7 20.13 -17.22 -2.37
N PHE A 8 19.39 -17.99 -3.17
CA PHE A 8 17.98 -17.72 -3.53
C PHE A 8 17.03 -18.91 -3.28
N LEU A 9 17.53 -20.00 -2.68
CA LEU A 9 16.74 -21.20 -2.36
C LEU A 9 15.68 -20.95 -1.26
N ASP A 10 15.71 -19.79 -0.63
CA ASP A 10 14.72 -19.28 0.33
C ASP A 10 13.62 -18.42 -0.30
N VAL A 11 13.81 -17.97 -1.55
CA VAL A 11 12.73 -17.31 -2.29
C VAL A 11 11.71 -18.39 -2.68
N PRO A 12 10.43 -18.25 -2.28
CA PRO A 12 9.41 -19.25 -2.57
C PRO A 12 9.24 -19.50 -4.06
N LYS A 13 8.99 -20.76 -4.42
CA LYS A 13 8.81 -21.20 -5.81
C LYS A 13 10.00 -20.86 -6.72
N PHE A 14 11.17 -20.60 -6.14
CA PHE A 14 12.41 -20.44 -6.89
C PHE A 14 12.88 -21.78 -7.44
N VAL A 15 13.18 -21.80 -8.73
CA VAL A 15 13.70 -22.97 -9.43
C VAL A 15 14.94 -22.55 -10.20
N ASP A 16 16.07 -23.18 -9.91
CA ASP A 16 17.22 -23.08 -10.80
C ASP A 16 16.90 -23.77 -12.13
N TYR A 17 16.67 -22.96 -13.15
CA TYR A 17 16.22 -23.39 -14.47
C TYR A 17 17.34 -23.27 -15.52
N ARG A 18 18.56 -22.90 -15.12
CA ARG A 18 19.67 -22.59 -16.04
C ARG A 18 20.11 -23.80 -16.87
N ALA A 19 19.98 -25.01 -16.33
CA ALA A 19 20.28 -26.25 -17.03
C ALA A 19 19.19 -26.66 -18.03
N LYS A 20 17.98 -26.10 -17.92
CA LYS A 20 16.80 -26.48 -18.73
C LYS A 20 16.50 -25.49 -19.86
N VAL A 21 17.08 -24.30 -19.85
CA VAL A 21 16.92 -23.33 -20.95
C VAL A 21 17.68 -23.75 -22.20
N VAL A 22 17.12 -23.46 -23.37
CA VAL A 22 17.81 -23.63 -24.64
C VAL A 22 18.99 -22.66 -24.72
N ARG A 23 20.13 -23.15 -25.23
CA ARG A 23 21.37 -22.40 -25.42
C ARG A 23 21.85 -22.52 -26.84
N HIS A 24 22.39 -21.43 -27.36
CA HIS A 24 23.13 -21.50 -28.61
C HIS A 24 24.41 -22.33 -28.41
N ALA A 25 24.74 -23.18 -29.39
CA ALA A 25 25.92 -24.04 -29.34
C ALA A 25 27.25 -23.28 -29.10
N TRP A 26 27.50 -22.19 -29.85
CA TRP A 26 28.75 -21.43 -29.76
C TRP A 26 28.64 -20.00 -29.23
N LYS A 27 27.50 -19.31 -29.39
CA LYS A 27 27.36 -17.92 -28.91
C LYS A 27 27.25 -17.89 -27.38
N LYS A 28 27.89 -16.91 -26.75
CA LYS A 28 27.84 -16.67 -25.30
C LYS A 28 27.45 -15.23 -25.01
N PHE A 29 26.75 -15.03 -23.89
CA PHE A 29 26.56 -13.68 -23.37
C PHE A 29 27.89 -13.16 -22.80
N PRO A 30 28.21 -11.87 -22.98
CA PRO A 30 29.30 -11.25 -22.24
C PRO A 30 29.08 -11.38 -20.73
N VAL A 31 30.15 -11.64 -20.00
CA VAL A 31 30.15 -11.65 -18.53
C VAL A 31 30.62 -10.28 -18.07
N LEU A 32 29.82 -9.63 -17.22
CA LEU A 32 30.11 -8.31 -16.67
C LEU A 32 30.51 -8.43 -15.21
N ASP A 33 31.07 -7.34 -14.70
CA ASP A 33 31.28 -7.18 -13.27
C ASP A 33 29.94 -7.01 -12.54
N MET A 34 29.82 -7.66 -11.38
CA MET A 34 28.64 -7.57 -10.53
C MET A 34 28.46 -6.19 -9.92
N GLU A 35 29.54 -5.45 -9.66
CA GLU A 35 29.45 -4.09 -9.12
C GLU A 35 28.76 -3.13 -10.10
N GLY A 36 28.90 -3.37 -11.41
CA GLY A 36 28.27 -2.59 -12.46
C GLY A 36 26.76 -2.85 -12.64
N LYS A 37 26.19 -3.87 -12.00
CA LYS A 37 24.76 -4.19 -12.06
C LYS A 37 24.00 -3.40 -10.99
N THR A 38 23.39 -2.30 -11.39
CA THR A 38 22.77 -1.31 -10.47
C THR A 38 21.25 -1.23 -10.58
N GLU A 39 20.65 -1.87 -11.60
CA GLU A 39 19.22 -1.76 -11.85
C GLU A 39 18.54 -3.11 -12.15
N ILE A 40 17.22 -3.15 -11.97
CA ILE A 40 16.35 -4.25 -12.39
C ILE A 40 15.36 -3.72 -13.43
N ALA A 41 15.28 -4.40 -14.56
CA ALA A 41 14.32 -4.15 -15.63
C ALA A 41 13.16 -5.15 -15.56
N ILE A 42 11.94 -4.63 -15.40
CA ILE A 42 10.70 -5.42 -15.35
C ILE A 42 10.07 -5.48 -16.72
N HIS A 43 9.76 -6.69 -17.15
CA HIS A 43 9.12 -6.99 -18.43
C HIS A 43 7.85 -7.81 -18.23
N HIS A 44 6.95 -7.74 -19.21
CA HIS A 44 6.04 -8.84 -19.52
C HIS A 44 6.56 -9.62 -20.74
N SER A 45 6.02 -10.78 -21.04
CA SER A 45 6.50 -11.61 -22.15
C SER A 45 5.86 -11.32 -23.50
N LEU A 46 4.82 -10.47 -23.56
CA LEU A 46 4.00 -10.22 -24.77
C LEU A 46 3.35 -11.50 -25.32
N THR A 47 3.14 -12.49 -24.46
CA THR A 47 2.46 -13.74 -24.78
C THR A 47 1.41 -13.98 -23.72
N ARG A 48 0.15 -14.21 -24.13
CA ARG A 48 -0.95 -14.44 -23.18
C ARG A 48 -0.63 -15.59 -22.23
N GLN A 49 -1.12 -15.48 -21.01
CA GLN A 49 -1.01 -16.55 -20.02
C GLN A 49 -1.72 -17.83 -20.51
N GLY A 50 -1.20 -19.00 -20.12
CA GLY A 50 -1.79 -20.31 -20.45
C GLY A 50 -1.56 -20.82 -21.87
N LEU A 51 -0.98 -20.03 -22.78
CA LEU A 51 -0.63 -20.52 -24.13
C LEU A 51 0.55 -21.48 -24.10
N SER A 52 0.51 -22.49 -24.97
CA SER A 52 1.65 -23.39 -25.19
C SER A 52 2.88 -22.58 -25.63
N GLY A 53 4.00 -22.76 -24.93
CA GLY A 53 5.22 -21.99 -25.16
C GLY A 53 5.29 -20.62 -24.45
N SER A 54 4.22 -20.18 -23.76
CA SER A 54 4.23 -19.01 -22.88
C SER A 54 4.85 -19.34 -21.53
N ASN A 55 6.13 -19.71 -21.55
CA ASN A 55 6.89 -20.16 -20.39
C ASN A 55 8.40 -20.01 -20.64
N ALA A 56 9.22 -20.17 -19.60
CA ALA A 56 10.66 -19.96 -19.70
C ALA A 56 11.35 -20.80 -20.80
N TRP A 57 10.89 -22.04 -21.00
CA TRP A 57 11.45 -22.89 -22.05
C TRP A 57 11.11 -22.35 -23.45
N GLY A 58 9.84 -22.02 -23.69
CA GLY A 58 9.39 -21.45 -24.97
C GLY A 58 10.09 -20.14 -25.29
N TYR A 59 10.27 -19.26 -24.31
CA TYR A 59 11.06 -18.03 -24.48
C TYR A 59 12.52 -18.32 -24.80
N SER A 60 13.14 -19.30 -24.13
CA SER A 60 14.53 -19.68 -24.44
C SER A 60 14.69 -20.23 -25.85
N LYS A 61 13.74 -21.07 -26.29
CA LYS A 61 13.71 -21.62 -27.65
C LYS A 61 13.52 -20.51 -28.69
N TYR A 62 12.57 -19.61 -28.48
CA TYR A 62 12.32 -18.50 -29.40
C TYR A 62 13.54 -17.58 -29.55
N HIS A 63 14.17 -17.17 -28.44
CA HIS A 63 15.37 -16.32 -28.51
C HIS A 63 16.54 -16.99 -29.22
N VAL A 64 16.76 -18.29 -29.02
CA VAL A 64 17.84 -19.02 -29.70
C VAL A 64 17.49 -19.28 -31.16
N ASP A 65 16.34 -19.89 -31.44
CA ASP A 65 16.03 -20.40 -32.77
C ASP A 65 15.58 -19.31 -33.74
N THR A 66 14.85 -18.30 -33.25
CA THR A 66 14.31 -17.22 -34.09
C THR A 66 15.21 -16.00 -34.10
N HIS A 67 15.73 -15.59 -32.95
CA HIS A 67 16.59 -14.41 -32.85
C HIS A 67 18.09 -14.72 -32.92
N ASN A 68 18.48 -15.99 -32.96
CA ASN A 68 19.88 -16.40 -33.03
C ASN A 68 20.71 -15.83 -31.85
N TRP A 69 20.09 -15.71 -30.67
CA TRP A 69 20.74 -15.20 -29.46
C TRP A 69 21.49 -16.31 -28.71
N PRO A 70 22.48 -15.97 -27.85
CA PRO A 70 23.18 -16.95 -27.01
C PRO A 70 22.27 -17.79 -26.10
N GLY A 71 21.10 -17.27 -25.74
CA GLY A 71 20.11 -17.91 -24.87
C GLY A 71 18.93 -16.98 -24.63
N ILE A 72 18.09 -17.32 -23.65
CA ILE A 72 16.99 -16.45 -23.21
C ILE A 72 17.48 -15.07 -22.77
N GLY A 73 16.73 -14.02 -23.10
CA GLY A 73 17.07 -12.63 -22.81
C GLY A 73 16.97 -12.21 -21.33
N TYR A 74 16.36 -13.03 -20.46
CA TYR A 74 16.04 -12.65 -19.09
C TYR A 74 16.84 -13.47 -18.07
N SER A 75 17.20 -12.86 -16.95
CA SER A 75 17.79 -13.59 -15.82
C SER A 75 16.75 -14.40 -15.06
N TYR A 76 15.53 -13.85 -14.91
CA TYR A 76 14.42 -14.51 -14.24
C TYR A 76 13.14 -14.46 -15.08
N VAL A 77 12.37 -15.55 -15.03
CA VAL A 77 11.01 -15.64 -15.57
C VAL A 77 10.06 -15.98 -14.43
N ILE A 78 8.97 -15.22 -14.27
CA ILE A 78 7.93 -15.49 -13.27
C ILE A 78 6.67 -15.98 -14.00
N GLU A 79 6.35 -17.26 -13.83
CA GLU A 79 5.20 -17.92 -14.47
C GLU A 79 3.88 -17.59 -13.74
N PRO A 80 2.70 -17.80 -14.36
CA PRO A 80 1.40 -17.40 -13.79
C PRO A 80 1.09 -17.99 -12.42
N ASP A 81 1.65 -19.15 -12.11
CA ASP A 81 1.53 -19.79 -10.80
C ASP A 81 2.49 -19.19 -9.75
N GLY A 82 3.25 -18.15 -10.10
CA GLY A 82 4.27 -17.52 -9.27
C GLY A 82 5.63 -18.24 -9.27
N THR A 83 5.84 -19.29 -10.05
CA THR A 83 7.14 -19.97 -10.12
C THR A 83 8.20 -19.05 -10.69
N ILE A 84 9.29 -18.85 -9.95
CA ILE A 84 10.44 -18.03 -10.35
C ILE A 84 11.50 -18.95 -10.97
N LYS A 85 11.67 -18.89 -12.28
CA LYS A 85 12.69 -19.64 -13.01
C LYS A 85 13.93 -18.78 -13.17
N PHE A 86 15.03 -19.20 -12.53
CA PHE A 86 16.34 -18.60 -12.72
C PHE A 86 16.98 -19.14 -14.00
N CYS A 87 17.11 -18.29 -15.01
CA CYS A 87 17.44 -18.68 -16.37
C CYS A 87 18.85 -18.31 -16.80
N ASN A 88 19.40 -17.19 -16.30
CA ASN A 88 20.77 -16.76 -16.57
C ASN A 88 21.43 -16.20 -15.31
N PRO A 89 22.74 -16.45 -15.10
CA PRO A 89 23.51 -15.70 -14.12
C PRO A 89 23.29 -14.19 -14.28
N ILE A 90 23.09 -13.48 -13.17
CA ILE A 90 22.73 -12.06 -13.17
C ILE A 90 23.87 -11.13 -13.60
N ASN A 91 25.12 -11.61 -13.55
CA ASN A 91 26.28 -10.88 -14.05
C ASN A 91 26.42 -10.97 -15.58
N TRP A 92 25.58 -11.74 -16.26
CA TRP A 92 25.63 -11.81 -17.72
C TRP A 92 24.93 -10.59 -18.34
N ARG A 93 25.46 -10.15 -19.48
CA ARG A 93 24.80 -9.16 -20.34
C ARG A 93 23.79 -9.85 -21.24
N THR A 94 22.67 -10.27 -20.67
CA THR A 94 21.53 -10.82 -21.42
C THR A 94 20.86 -9.74 -22.25
N TYR A 95 20.01 -10.11 -23.21
CA TYR A 95 19.44 -9.19 -24.20
C TYR A 95 17.96 -8.90 -23.92
N HIS A 96 17.67 -7.98 -22.99
CA HIS A 96 16.30 -7.65 -22.58
C HIS A 96 15.91 -6.19 -22.80
N VAL A 97 16.86 -5.24 -22.72
CA VAL A 97 16.62 -3.78 -22.85
C VAL A 97 17.82 -3.03 -23.50
N GLY A 98 18.29 -3.52 -24.64
CA GLY A 98 19.30 -2.80 -25.45
C GLY A 98 20.58 -2.38 -24.71
N ASN A 99 20.92 -1.10 -24.77
CA ASN A 99 22.13 -0.57 -24.13
C ASN A 99 22.09 -0.69 -22.59
N SER A 100 20.89 -0.75 -22.01
CA SER A 100 20.70 -0.87 -20.56
C SER A 100 20.99 -2.27 -20.03
N ASN A 101 21.21 -3.26 -20.90
CA ASN A 101 21.65 -4.61 -20.53
C ASN A 101 23.00 -4.62 -19.78
N ASN A 102 23.83 -3.58 -19.99
CA ASN A 102 25.13 -3.47 -19.34
C ASN A 102 25.03 -3.31 -17.81
N PHE A 103 23.95 -2.72 -17.30
CA PHE A 103 23.81 -2.41 -15.88
C PHE A 103 22.50 -2.93 -15.25
N SER A 104 21.58 -3.48 -16.06
CA SER A 104 20.32 -4.03 -15.58
C SER A 104 20.28 -5.56 -15.51
N ILE A 105 19.45 -6.07 -14.61
CA ILE A 105 19.01 -7.47 -14.53
C ILE A 105 17.59 -7.57 -15.09
N GLY A 106 17.35 -8.47 -16.04
CA GLY A 106 16.02 -8.65 -16.64
C GLY A 106 15.15 -9.64 -15.86
N ILE A 107 13.99 -9.18 -15.38
CA ILE A 107 12.92 -10.02 -14.82
C ILE A 107 11.71 -9.91 -15.75
N VAL A 108 11.22 -11.04 -16.26
CA VAL A 108 9.99 -11.08 -17.07
C VAL A 108 8.89 -11.82 -16.34
N LEU A 109 7.69 -11.26 -16.34
CA LEU A 109 6.46 -11.93 -15.94
C LEU A 109 5.78 -12.50 -17.19
N THR A 110 5.41 -13.78 -17.15
CA THR A 110 4.66 -14.42 -18.24
C THR A 110 3.28 -13.77 -18.36
N GLY A 111 3.03 -13.10 -19.48
CA GLY A 111 1.76 -12.45 -19.80
C GLY A 111 1.89 -11.37 -20.88
N ASP A 112 0.75 -10.96 -21.41
CA ASP A 112 0.52 -9.82 -22.28
C ASP A 112 -0.38 -8.80 -21.56
N PHE A 113 0.22 -8.03 -20.66
CA PHE A 113 -0.52 -7.14 -19.75
C PHE A 113 -1.14 -5.90 -20.41
N ARG A 114 -1.05 -5.79 -21.75
CA ARG A 114 -1.92 -4.88 -22.51
C ARG A 114 -3.39 -5.31 -22.46
N TYR A 115 -3.64 -6.60 -22.20
CA TYR A 115 -4.97 -7.21 -22.26
C TYR A 115 -5.30 -8.08 -21.04
N GLU A 116 -4.35 -8.30 -20.13
CA GLU A 116 -4.54 -9.10 -18.92
C GLU A 116 -3.79 -8.49 -17.74
N GLU A 117 -4.00 -9.02 -16.54
CA GLU A 117 -3.30 -8.57 -15.33
C GLU A 117 -2.34 -9.66 -14.83
N PRO A 118 -1.21 -9.30 -14.21
CA PRO A 118 -0.39 -10.26 -13.49
C PRO A 118 -1.21 -10.92 -12.36
N THR A 119 -1.03 -12.23 -12.17
CA THR A 119 -1.66 -12.97 -11.07
C THR A 119 -1.14 -12.48 -9.71
N GLU A 120 -1.88 -12.75 -8.64
CA GLU A 120 -1.44 -12.42 -7.28
C GLU A 120 -0.18 -13.21 -6.91
N GLU A 121 -0.04 -14.45 -7.39
CA GLU A 121 1.16 -15.26 -7.22
C GLU A 121 2.37 -14.66 -7.96
N GLN A 122 2.18 -14.10 -9.15
CA GLN A 122 3.25 -13.40 -9.88
C GLN A 122 3.68 -12.13 -9.17
N LYS A 123 2.72 -11.34 -8.70
CA LYS A 123 2.97 -10.09 -7.94
C LYS A 123 3.75 -10.37 -6.65
N GLU A 124 3.35 -11.41 -5.92
CA GLU A 124 4.03 -11.87 -4.71
C GLU A 124 5.48 -12.28 -5.00
N SER A 125 5.68 -13.15 -5.99
CA SER A 125 7.00 -13.62 -6.39
C SER A 125 7.90 -12.49 -6.89
N LEU A 126 7.35 -11.53 -7.64
CA LEU A 126 8.08 -10.36 -8.09
C LEU A 126 8.58 -9.53 -6.90
N ARG A 127 7.70 -9.25 -5.92
CA ARG A 127 8.04 -8.49 -4.72
C ARG A 127 9.15 -9.16 -3.91
N LEU A 128 9.04 -10.47 -3.67
CA LEU A 128 10.04 -11.24 -2.91
C LEU A 128 11.38 -11.31 -3.65
N LEU A 129 11.36 -11.56 -4.96
CA LEU A 129 12.57 -11.63 -5.77
C LEU A 129 13.32 -10.30 -5.79
N VAL A 130 12.62 -9.19 -6.02
CA VAL A 130 13.22 -7.85 -6.05
C VAL A 130 13.78 -7.47 -4.68
N ALA A 131 13.03 -7.72 -3.60
CA ALA A 131 13.51 -7.46 -2.24
C ALA A 131 14.79 -8.26 -1.93
N ARG A 132 14.82 -9.54 -2.32
CA ARG A 132 16.00 -10.39 -2.11
C ARG A 132 17.21 -9.92 -2.93
N LEU A 133 17.01 -9.58 -4.20
CA LEU A 133 18.08 -9.05 -5.07
C LEU A 133 18.70 -7.77 -4.49
N LYS A 134 17.88 -6.83 -4.02
CA LYS A 134 18.38 -5.57 -3.42
C LYS A 134 19.08 -5.80 -2.07
N LYS A 135 18.64 -6.79 -1.29
CA LYS A 135 19.29 -7.17 -0.03
C LYS A 135 20.67 -7.77 -0.28
N GLU A 136 20.77 -8.68 -1.24
CA GLU A 136 22.02 -9.39 -1.54
C GLU A 136 23.02 -8.52 -2.31
N TYR A 137 22.51 -7.64 -3.16
CA TYR A 137 23.31 -6.74 -3.99
C TYR A 137 22.88 -5.29 -3.73
N PRO A 138 23.39 -4.66 -2.65
CA PRO A 138 23.00 -3.31 -2.25
C PRO A 138 23.26 -2.23 -3.31
N GLN A 139 24.17 -2.49 -4.26
CA GLN A 139 24.39 -1.61 -5.41
C GLN A 139 23.17 -1.51 -6.35
N ILE A 140 22.26 -2.50 -6.29
CA ILE A 140 21.00 -2.47 -7.03
C ILE A 140 20.03 -1.52 -6.33
N ASN A 141 19.99 -0.27 -6.77
CA ASN A 141 19.20 0.78 -6.12
C ASN A 141 17.92 1.13 -6.89
N ARG A 142 17.80 0.80 -8.18
CA ARG A 142 16.67 1.18 -9.02
C ARG A 142 15.95 -0.02 -9.64
N VAL A 143 14.64 0.11 -9.79
CA VAL A 143 13.77 -0.84 -10.49
C VAL A 143 12.91 -0.04 -11.45
N ARG A 144 12.91 -0.45 -12.72
CA ARG A 144 12.20 0.24 -13.80
C ARG A 144 11.42 -0.75 -14.64
N SER A 145 10.30 -0.29 -15.16
CA SER A 145 9.63 -0.92 -16.27
C SER A 145 10.44 -0.72 -17.56
N HIS A 146 10.27 -1.61 -18.53
CA HIS A 146 11.04 -1.59 -19.79
C HIS A 146 10.92 -0.27 -20.55
N ASP A 147 9.73 0.33 -20.58
CA ASP A 147 9.44 1.62 -21.20
C ASP A 147 10.14 2.82 -20.52
N GLU A 148 10.50 2.71 -19.25
CA GLU A 148 11.20 3.76 -18.52
C GLU A 148 12.71 3.84 -18.83
N TYR A 149 13.23 2.93 -19.68
CA TYR A 149 14.62 2.95 -20.12
C TYR A 149 14.84 3.89 -21.33
N PRO A 150 16.03 4.53 -21.43
CA PRO A 150 16.38 5.35 -22.59
C PRO A 150 16.22 4.57 -23.90
N ASP A 151 15.62 5.20 -24.91
CA ASP A 151 15.31 4.64 -26.24
C ASP A 151 14.19 3.57 -26.29
N TYR A 152 13.55 3.27 -25.15
CA TYR A 152 12.52 2.23 -25.04
C TYR A 152 11.11 2.73 -24.65
N TYR A 153 10.92 4.04 -24.48
CA TYR A 153 9.64 4.68 -24.09
C TYR A 153 8.43 4.40 -24.99
N TRP A 154 8.66 3.93 -26.21
CA TRP A 154 7.61 3.58 -27.18
C TRP A 154 7.15 2.11 -27.05
N LYS A 155 7.84 1.31 -26.24
CA LYS A 155 7.46 -0.08 -26.00
C LYS A 155 6.33 -0.12 -24.97
N SER A 156 5.21 -0.72 -25.34
CA SER A 156 4.15 -1.06 -24.38
C SER A 156 4.57 -2.21 -23.47
N CYS A 157 5.42 -1.94 -22.49
CA CYS A 157 5.96 -2.91 -21.55
C CYS A 157 6.44 -2.20 -20.29
N CYS A 158 6.06 -2.61 -19.07
CA CYS A 158 5.40 -3.86 -18.71
C CYS A 158 3.86 -3.80 -18.62
N GLU A 159 3.25 -2.62 -18.73
CA GLU A 159 1.77 -2.45 -18.77
C GLU A 159 1.04 -2.92 -17.51
N PHE A 160 1.69 -2.84 -16.34
CA PHE A 160 1.06 -2.94 -15.03
C PHE A 160 1.79 -2.04 -14.03
N ASP A 161 1.11 -1.65 -12.94
CA ASP A 161 1.68 -0.79 -11.89
C ASP A 161 2.66 -1.58 -11.01
N TYR A 162 3.86 -1.81 -11.53
CA TYR A 162 4.91 -2.55 -10.82
C TYR A 162 5.34 -1.82 -9.54
N GLN A 163 5.27 -0.49 -9.48
CA GLN A 163 5.62 0.28 -8.29
C GLN A 163 4.64 -0.01 -7.16
N LYS A 164 3.34 -0.04 -7.46
CA LYS A 164 2.32 -0.46 -6.50
C LYS A 164 2.52 -1.91 -6.06
N VAL A 165 2.81 -2.83 -6.97
CA VAL A 165 3.10 -4.23 -6.62
C VAL A 165 4.29 -4.34 -5.66
N LEU A 166 5.36 -3.59 -5.90
CA LEU A 166 6.53 -3.58 -5.02
C LEU A 166 6.29 -2.86 -3.68
N ALA A 167 5.36 -1.90 -3.65
CA ALA A 167 4.98 -1.17 -2.44
C ALA A 167 3.90 -1.87 -1.60
N GLU A 168 3.19 -2.83 -2.20
CA GLU A 168 2.12 -3.57 -1.55
C GLU A 168 2.68 -4.52 -0.48
N LYS A 169 2.13 -4.40 0.73
CA LYS A 169 2.25 -5.44 1.76
C LYS A 169 1.34 -6.60 1.38
N PRO A 170 1.74 -7.86 1.59
CA PRO A 170 0.92 -9.03 1.25
C PRO A 170 -0.50 -8.92 1.82
N LYS A 171 -1.53 -9.23 1.01
CA LYS A 171 -2.95 -9.15 1.40
C LYS A 171 -3.73 -10.37 0.91
N VAL A 172 -3.86 -11.42 1.72
CA VAL A 172 -4.80 -12.56 1.51
C VAL A 172 -5.22 -13.11 2.90
N PRO A 173 -6.43 -13.70 3.08
CA PRO A 173 -7.02 -13.95 4.40
C PRO A 173 -6.21 -14.91 5.27
N VAL A 174 -6.04 -14.53 6.53
CA VAL A 174 -5.23 -15.23 7.52
C VAL A 174 -5.88 -16.59 7.88
N LYS A 175 -5.14 -17.69 7.68
CA LYS A 175 -5.35 -18.93 8.43
C LYS A 175 -4.71 -18.75 9.81
N GLU A 176 -5.55 -18.72 10.85
CA GLU A 176 -5.25 -18.65 12.30
C GLU A 176 -4.16 -17.66 12.75
N GLU A 177 -4.46 -16.87 13.79
CA GLU A 177 -3.46 -15.99 14.39
C GLU A 177 -2.31 -16.81 14.99
N LEU A 178 -1.09 -16.57 14.51
CA LEU A 178 0.13 -17.13 15.10
C LEU A 178 0.58 -16.25 16.29
N GLY A 179 1.11 -16.89 17.33
CA GLY A 179 1.73 -16.21 18.47
C GLY A 179 3.05 -15.52 18.10
N SER A 180 3.74 -14.93 19.09
CA SER A 180 5.10 -14.37 18.92
C SER A 180 6.12 -15.39 18.45
N THR A 181 5.86 -16.66 18.74
CA THR A 181 6.64 -17.80 18.26
C THR A 181 5.71 -18.84 17.64
N TYR A 182 6.21 -19.60 16.67
CA TYR A 182 5.52 -20.67 15.99
C TYR A 182 6.32 -21.96 16.07
N LYS A 183 5.64 -23.07 16.34
CA LYS A 183 6.23 -24.40 16.34
C LYS A 183 6.08 -25.01 14.95
N VAL A 184 7.19 -25.23 14.26
CA VAL A 184 7.24 -25.84 12.93
C VAL A 184 6.52 -27.20 12.95
N GLN A 185 5.61 -27.39 12.00
CA GLN A 185 4.87 -28.64 11.79
C GLN A 185 5.37 -29.40 10.56
N GLU A 186 4.90 -30.63 10.39
CA GLU A 186 5.23 -31.43 9.21
C GLU A 186 4.77 -30.72 7.91
N GLY A 187 5.68 -30.58 6.95
CA GLY A 187 5.41 -29.90 5.69
C GLY A 187 5.52 -28.36 5.73
N ASP A 188 5.88 -27.78 6.87
CA ASP A 188 6.08 -26.34 6.96
C ASP A 188 7.34 -25.86 6.24
N THR A 189 7.21 -24.68 5.65
CA THR A 189 8.28 -23.86 5.12
C THR A 189 8.06 -22.44 5.63
N PHE A 190 9.11 -21.60 5.69
CA PHE A 190 8.87 -20.17 5.99
C PHE A 190 7.86 -19.55 5.03
N TRP A 191 7.76 -20.05 3.80
CA TRP A 191 6.72 -19.64 2.87
C TRP A 191 5.31 -20.05 3.30
N SER A 192 5.07 -21.32 3.64
CA SER A 192 3.74 -21.75 4.11
C SER A 192 3.33 -21.01 5.38
N ILE A 193 4.32 -20.62 6.19
CA ILE A 193 4.16 -19.82 7.41
C ILE A 193 4.00 -18.32 7.10
N ALA A 194 4.53 -17.78 6.00
CA ALA A 194 4.33 -16.37 5.64
C ALA A 194 3.06 -16.14 4.80
N LYS A 195 2.55 -17.20 4.16
CA LYS A 195 1.50 -17.10 3.15
C LYS A 195 0.22 -16.50 3.72
N GLY A 196 -0.20 -15.37 3.13
CA GLY A 196 -1.42 -14.68 3.53
C GLY A 196 -1.34 -14.01 4.91
N ARG A 197 -0.14 -13.63 5.36
CA ARG A 197 0.08 -12.91 6.63
C ARG A 197 0.71 -11.54 6.37
N ASP A 198 0.70 -10.69 7.40
CA ASP A 198 1.25 -9.31 7.34
C ASP A 198 2.79 -9.25 7.33
N PHE A 199 3.44 -10.41 7.39
CA PHE A 199 4.89 -10.59 7.25
C PHE A 199 5.17 -11.57 6.11
N ASN A 200 6.29 -11.40 5.43
CA ASN A 200 6.73 -12.26 4.36
C ASN A 200 7.93 -13.16 4.79
N VAL A 201 8.40 -14.04 3.92
CA VAL A 201 9.52 -14.95 4.22
C VAL A 201 10.78 -14.21 4.68
N ILE A 202 11.08 -13.05 4.08
CA ILE A 202 12.24 -12.24 4.43
C ILE A 202 12.11 -11.70 5.86
N ASP A 203 10.90 -11.30 6.25
CA ASP A 203 10.64 -10.86 7.60
C ASP A 203 10.87 -12.01 8.60
N LEU A 204 10.43 -13.23 8.27
CA LEU A 204 10.64 -14.46 9.06
C LEU A 204 12.12 -14.81 9.23
N GLU A 205 12.91 -14.68 8.16
CA GLU A 205 14.36 -14.87 8.23
C GLU A 205 15.03 -13.83 9.12
N HIS A 206 14.61 -12.57 9.04
CA HIS A 206 15.13 -11.52 9.91
C HIS A 206 14.80 -11.76 11.39
N ALA A 207 13.61 -12.27 11.69
CA ALA A 207 13.23 -12.64 13.05
C ALA A 207 13.98 -13.89 13.54
N ASN A 208 14.53 -14.70 12.63
CA ASN A 208 15.19 -15.97 12.93
C ASN A 208 16.58 -16.09 12.30
N PRO A 209 17.54 -15.20 12.61
CA PRO A 209 18.83 -15.15 11.94
C PRO A 209 19.70 -16.40 12.14
N LYS A 210 19.36 -17.25 13.12
CA LYS A 210 20.04 -18.51 13.43
C LYS A 210 19.31 -19.75 12.90
N VAL A 211 18.14 -19.59 12.28
CA VAL A 211 17.35 -20.68 11.72
C VAL A 211 17.59 -20.73 10.21
N ASP A 212 18.00 -21.89 9.72
CA ASP A 212 18.05 -22.13 8.28
C ASP A 212 16.65 -22.50 7.76
N ALA A 213 16.07 -21.61 6.95
CA ALA A 213 14.74 -21.76 6.37
C ALA A 213 14.59 -23.04 5.50
N ARG A 214 15.69 -23.70 5.13
CA ARG A 214 15.73 -24.89 4.28
C ARG A 214 15.73 -26.21 5.04
N THR A 215 16.06 -26.16 6.32
CA THR A 215 16.25 -27.36 7.15
C THR A 215 15.42 -27.29 8.44
N LEU A 216 14.24 -26.65 8.34
CA LEU A 216 13.31 -26.53 9.46
C LEU A 216 13.01 -27.90 10.05
N GLN A 217 13.27 -28.04 11.35
CA GLN A 217 13.00 -29.28 12.05
C GLN A 217 11.58 -29.27 12.59
N ILE A 218 10.88 -30.39 12.44
CA ILE A 218 9.56 -30.56 13.05
C ILE A 218 9.69 -30.35 14.56
N GLY A 219 8.88 -29.43 15.09
CA GLY A 219 8.91 -29.02 16.49
C GLY A 219 9.89 -27.89 16.83
N GLN A 220 10.67 -27.40 15.86
CA GLN A 220 11.52 -26.23 16.03
C GLN A 220 10.67 -24.99 16.30
N MET A 221 11.05 -24.21 17.32
CA MET A 221 10.44 -22.92 17.59
C MET A 221 11.10 -21.86 16.71
N ILE A 222 10.27 -21.06 16.03
CA ILE A 222 10.71 -19.91 15.24
C ILE A 222 9.94 -18.67 15.69
N ASN A 223 10.60 -17.53 15.65
CA ASN A 223 10.04 -16.23 15.97
C ASN A 223 9.17 -15.74 14.81
N ILE A 224 7.98 -15.24 15.11
CA ILE A 224 7.09 -14.66 14.10
C ILE A 224 7.35 -13.16 14.02
N PRO A 225 7.71 -12.62 12.84
CA PRO A 225 8.03 -11.21 12.66
C PRO A 225 6.85 -10.33 13.03
N GLY A 226 7.13 -9.25 13.74
CA GLY A 226 6.12 -8.34 14.23
C GLY A 226 5.62 -8.66 15.64
N LYS A 227 6.17 -9.67 16.33
CA LYS A 227 5.94 -9.90 17.76
C LYS A 227 7.18 -10.48 18.49
N GLU A 228 8.14 -9.63 18.84
CA GLU A 228 9.12 -9.76 19.95
C GLU A 228 9.82 -8.39 20.07
N GLU A 229 9.94 -7.67 21.19
CA GLU A 229 9.91 -8.00 22.63
C GLU A 229 9.27 -6.85 23.46
N GLU A 230 8.39 -7.19 24.40
CA GLU A 230 8.28 -6.48 25.70
C GLU A 230 9.14 -7.26 26.71
N ARG A 231 10.48 -7.13 26.61
CA ARG A 231 11.35 -7.37 27.76
C ARG A 231 12.73 -6.71 27.56
N ALA A 232 12.98 -5.69 28.38
CA ALA A 232 14.25 -4.97 28.62
C ALA A 232 14.74 -4.08 27.46
N THR A 233 15.00 -2.78 27.59
CA THR A 233 14.98 -1.79 28.66
C THR A 233 14.75 -0.42 28.02
N GLU A 234 14.18 0.51 28.79
CA GLU A 234 13.98 1.92 28.48
C GLU A 234 15.23 2.59 27.87
N GLU A 235 15.08 3.19 26.68
CA GLU A 235 15.40 4.60 26.42
C GLU A 235 15.03 4.97 24.96
N GLU A 236 14.03 5.85 24.84
CA GLU A 236 13.65 6.68 23.68
C GLU A 236 13.41 6.03 22.30
N LYS A 237 12.11 5.92 21.91
CA LYS A 237 11.48 6.79 20.88
C LYS A 237 10.00 6.46 20.63
N LYS A 238 9.12 7.41 21.00
CA LYS A 238 7.71 7.48 20.60
C LYS A 238 7.59 7.63 19.07
N SER A 239 6.85 6.74 18.40
CA SER A 239 6.36 6.94 17.02
C SER A 239 4.90 7.37 17.02
N PRO A 240 4.45 8.18 16.03
CA PRO A 240 3.27 9.03 16.18
C PRO A 240 1.97 8.22 16.20
N ALA A 241 1.07 8.57 17.11
CA ALA A 241 -0.26 7.98 17.22
C ALA A 241 -0.98 7.97 15.87
N TYR A 242 -1.78 6.94 15.55
CA TYR A 242 -2.54 6.85 14.30
C TYR A 242 -3.44 8.08 14.12
N HIS A 243 -3.34 8.82 13.01
CA HIS A 243 -4.11 10.06 12.78
C HIS A 243 -5.44 9.85 12.00
N GLY A 244 -5.76 8.61 11.60
CA GLY A 244 -6.97 8.30 10.82
C GLY A 244 -8.25 8.24 11.67
N ASN A 245 -9.41 8.04 11.05
CA ASN A 245 -10.71 8.27 11.72
C ASN A 245 -11.31 7.01 12.38
N SER A 246 -10.52 5.95 12.55
CA SER A 246 -10.97 4.75 13.27
C SER A 246 -10.54 4.82 14.73
N ILE A 247 -11.53 4.87 15.63
CA ILE A 247 -11.29 4.80 17.08
C ILE A 247 -10.58 3.50 17.48
N GLN A 248 -10.94 2.40 16.84
CA GLN A 248 -10.33 1.10 17.10
C GLN A 248 -8.85 1.12 16.76
N LYS A 249 -8.49 1.55 15.54
CA LYS A 249 -7.09 1.66 15.10
C LYS A 249 -6.30 2.69 15.89
N TYR A 250 -6.96 3.73 16.41
CA TYR A 250 -6.31 4.72 17.27
C TYR A 250 -5.98 4.15 18.64
N LEU A 251 -6.93 3.50 19.31
CA LEU A 251 -6.72 2.81 20.59
C LEU A 251 -5.61 1.78 20.44
N GLU A 252 -5.70 0.94 19.42
CA GLU A 252 -4.67 -0.06 19.09
C GLU A 252 -3.29 0.61 18.84
N SER A 253 -3.25 1.79 18.22
CA SER A 253 -1.99 2.53 17.99
C SER A 253 -1.36 3.17 19.22
N ILE A 254 -2.13 3.36 20.29
CA ILE A 254 -1.64 3.85 21.59
C ILE A 254 -1.57 2.72 22.63
N GLY A 255 -1.72 1.46 22.19
CA GLY A 255 -1.63 0.28 23.05
C GLY A 255 -2.88 0.01 23.91
N GLU A 256 -4.03 0.58 23.55
CA GLU A 256 -5.29 0.41 24.26
C GLU A 256 -6.26 -0.56 23.54
N ASP A 257 -7.16 -1.20 24.28
CA ASP A 257 -8.17 -2.15 23.75
C ASP A 257 -9.20 -1.43 22.84
N GLY A 258 -9.13 -1.74 21.54
CA GLY A 258 -10.03 -1.23 20.50
C GLY A 258 -11.38 -1.95 20.37
N SER A 259 -11.67 -2.96 21.19
CA SER A 259 -12.88 -3.77 21.12
C SER A 259 -14.16 -2.95 21.28
N PHE A 260 -15.28 -3.46 20.77
CA PHE A 260 -16.58 -2.80 20.97
C PHE A 260 -16.93 -2.66 22.45
N ALA A 261 -16.64 -3.68 23.26
CA ALA A 261 -16.91 -3.67 24.69
C ALA A 261 -16.07 -2.61 25.43
N ALA A 262 -14.78 -2.50 25.14
CA ALA A 262 -13.91 -1.46 25.71
C ALA A 262 -14.31 -0.05 25.27
N ARG A 263 -14.58 0.14 23.97
CA ARG A 263 -15.09 1.41 23.45
C ARG A 263 -16.42 1.81 24.09
N LYS A 264 -17.31 0.85 24.33
CA LYS A 264 -18.61 1.10 24.97
C LYS A 264 -18.43 1.57 26.42
N ARG A 265 -17.61 0.87 27.22
CA ARG A 265 -17.30 1.27 28.60
C ARG A 265 -16.69 2.67 28.65
N ARG A 266 -15.68 2.91 27.82
CA ARG A 266 -14.97 4.20 27.76
C ARG A 266 -15.86 5.34 27.24
N ALA A 267 -16.75 5.06 26.29
CA ALA A 267 -17.74 6.01 25.84
C ALA A 267 -18.72 6.41 26.94
N GLU A 268 -19.20 5.44 27.73
CA GLU A 268 -20.10 5.67 28.86
C GLU A 268 -19.40 6.46 29.98
N GLU A 269 -18.15 6.09 30.32
CA GLU A 269 -17.28 6.81 31.28
C GLU A 269 -17.00 8.26 30.85
N LEU A 270 -16.80 8.49 29.55
CA LEU A 270 -16.55 9.81 28.97
C LEU A 270 -17.85 10.58 28.60
N GLY A 271 -19.02 10.08 29.03
CA GLY A 271 -20.31 10.79 28.95
C GLY A 271 -21.09 10.65 27.64
N ILE A 272 -20.69 9.77 26.73
CA ILE A 272 -21.45 9.42 25.51
C ILE A 272 -22.55 8.41 25.89
N LYS A 273 -23.73 8.91 26.25
CA LYS A 273 -24.89 8.07 26.62
C LYS A 273 -25.41 7.25 25.43
N GLY A 274 -25.77 5.99 25.68
CA GLY A 274 -26.38 5.10 24.67
C GLY A 274 -25.45 4.73 23.53
N TYR A 275 -24.18 4.43 23.85
CA TYR A 275 -23.18 4.08 22.86
C TYR A 275 -23.53 2.77 22.12
N LYS A 276 -23.79 2.88 20.81
CA LYS A 276 -24.09 1.74 19.92
C LYS A 276 -22.94 1.47 18.93
N GLY A 277 -21.80 2.15 19.09
CA GLY A 277 -20.64 2.04 18.19
C GLY A 277 -20.91 2.51 16.77
N THR A 278 -21.89 3.40 16.58
CA THR A 278 -22.12 4.02 15.26
C THR A 278 -20.88 4.79 14.81
N ALA A 279 -20.71 4.97 13.50
CA ALA A 279 -19.57 5.74 12.97
C ALA A 279 -19.46 7.13 13.63
N ALA A 280 -20.57 7.84 13.83
CA ALA A 280 -20.58 9.13 14.51
C ALA A 280 -20.11 9.05 15.97
N GLN A 281 -20.56 8.05 16.73
CA GLN A 281 -20.16 7.85 18.12
C GLN A 281 -18.70 7.39 18.25
N ASN A 282 -18.21 6.54 17.35
CA ASN A 282 -16.81 6.15 17.25
C ASN A 282 -15.90 7.35 17.00
N LEU A 283 -16.31 8.26 16.10
CA LEU A 283 -15.56 9.49 15.82
C LEU A 283 -15.58 10.48 16.99
N GLN A 284 -16.72 10.59 17.69
CA GLN A 284 -16.84 11.40 18.88
C GLN A 284 -15.94 10.88 20.01
N LEU A 285 -15.94 9.56 20.24
CA LEU A 285 -15.06 8.91 21.22
C LEU A 285 -13.58 9.10 20.85
N LEU A 286 -13.22 8.95 19.57
CA LEU A 286 -11.86 9.18 19.08
C LEU A 286 -11.38 10.60 19.32
N GLY A 287 -12.24 11.60 19.10
CA GLY A 287 -11.92 12.99 19.38
C GLY A 287 -11.61 13.22 20.87
N ILE A 288 -12.45 12.70 21.76
CA ILE A 288 -12.30 12.86 23.22
C ILE A 288 -11.00 12.21 23.72
N ILE A 289 -10.66 11.03 23.20
CA ILE A 289 -9.47 10.29 23.63
C ILE A 289 -8.20 10.96 23.10
N ARG A 290 -8.23 11.49 21.86
CA ARG A 290 -7.14 12.30 21.30
C ARG A 290 -6.86 13.58 22.06
N ASP A 291 -7.89 14.18 22.65
CA ASP A 291 -7.76 15.38 23.48
C ASP A 291 -7.37 15.07 24.95
N GLY A 292 -6.81 13.87 25.19
CA GLY A 292 -6.23 13.46 26.48
C GLY A 292 -7.26 12.91 27.45
N ASN A 293 -8.26 12.16 26.96
CA ASN A 293 -9.34 11.56 27.76
C ASN A 293 -10.16 12.56 28.59
N LYS A 294 -10.12 13.85 28.23
CA LYS A 294 -10.94 14.85 28.90
C LYS A 294 -12.37 14.68 28.39
N PRO A 295 -13.34 14.19 29.19
CA PRO A 295 -14.74 14.20 28.78
C PRO A 295 -15.06 15.62 28.32
N PRO A 296 -15.91 15.84 27.29
CA PRO A 296 -16.01 17.12 26.59
C PRO A 296 -16.17 18.26 27.58
N GLN A 297 -15.05 18.88 27.93
CA GLN A 297 -15.01 20.02 28.81
C GLN A 297 -15.39 21.15 27.91
N ASN A 298 -16.66 21.57 27.99
CA ASN A 298 -17.22 22.74 27.32
C ASN A 298 -16.44 23.09 26.05
N VAL A 299 -16.55 22.26 25.00
CA VAL A 299 -15.86 22.53 23.74
C VAL A 299 -16.25 23.95 23.38
N ALA A 300 -15.29 24.88 23.44
CA ALA A 300 -15.59 26.30 23.40
C ALA A 300 -16.48 26.53 22.19
N LYS A 301 -17.74 26.88 22.46
CA LYS A 301 -18.76 26.99 21.40
C LYS A 301 -18.21 27.95 20.37
N ILE A 302 -18.13 27.52 19.11
CA ILE A 302 -17.76 28.44 18.05
C ILE A 302 -18.84 29.52 17.95
N ALA A 303 -18.43 30.75 17.66
CA ALA A 303 -19.37 31.83 17.44
C ALA A 303 -20.36 31.46 16.32
N VAL A 304 -21.64 31.73 16.54
CA VAL A 304 -22.69 31.55 15.53
C VAL A 304 -22.79 32.83 14.70
N ASP A 305 -21.72 33.14 13.99
CA ASP A 305 -21.55 34.39 13.24
C ASP A 305 -22.04 34.29 11.78
N GLY A 306 -22.20 33.08 11.24
CA GLY A 306 -22.56 32.85 9.84
C GLY A 306 -21.39 32.96 8.87
N SER A 307 -20.16 33.05 9.37
CA SER A 307 -18.93 33.00 8.59
C SER A 307 -18.34 31.60 8.60
N TRP A 308 -18.09 31.04 7.42
CA TRP A 308 -17.43 29.74 7.30
C TRP A 308 -15.90 29.90 7.28
N GLY A 309 -15.38 30.38 8.41
CA GLY A 309 -13.96 30.57 8.66
C GLY A 309 -13.26 29.35 9.23
N GLN A 310 -12.01 29.54 9.66
CA GLN A 310 -11.14 28.47 10.15
C GLN A 310 -11.71 27.77 11.40
N ALA A 311 -12.34 28.51 12.32
CA ALA A 311 -12.97 27.94 13.52
C ALA A 311 -14.13 27.01 13.16
N THR A 312 -15.03 27.47 12.29
CA THR A 312 -16.15 26.68 11.75
C THR A 312 -15.64 25.42 11.04
N THR A 313 -14.58 25.53 10.24
CA THR A 313 -14.00 24.39 9.52
C THR A 313 -13.30 23.40 10.43
N LYS A 314 -12.51 23.85 11.42
CA LYS A 314 -11.91 22.96 12.42
C LYS A 314 -13.00 22.16 13.15
N ARG A 315 -14.06 22.85 13.57
CA ARG A 315 -15.18 22.22 14.27
C ARG A 315 -15.93 21.23 13.38
N LEU A 316 -16.17 21.56 12.13
CA LEU A 316 -16.78 20.66 11.15
C LEU A 316 -15.90 19.42 10.93
N GLN A 317 -14.59 19.59 10.79
CA GLN A 317 -13.65 18.47 10.60
C GLN A 317 -13.64 17.52 11.82
N GLN A 318 -13.71 18.08 13.03
CA GLN A 318 -13.86 17.29 14.27
C GLN A 318 -15.17 16.48 14.26
N VAL A 319 -16.32 17.11 13.99
CA VAL A 319 -17.63 16.43 13.99
C VAL A 319 -17.75 15.41 12.87
N LEU A 320 -17.15 15.68 11.71
CA LEU A 320 -17.15 14.76 10.57
C LEU A 320 -16.07 13.69 10.65
N GLY A 321 -15.10 13.80 11.57
CA GLY A 321 -13.98 12.90 11.67
C GLY A 321 -13.14 12.94 10.40
N THR A 322 -12.50 14.07 10.12
CA THR A 322 -11.55 14.25 9.01
C THR A 322 -10.32 15.02 9.53
N PRO A 323 -9.18 15.01 8.81
CA PRO A 323 -8.00 15.74 9.27
C PRO A 323 -8.30 17.21 9.62
N VAL A 324 -7.99 17.63 10.84
CA VAL A 324 -8.38 18.94 11.40
C VAL A 324 -7.36 20.02 11.00
N THR A 325 -7.38 20.40 9.73
CA THR A 325 -6.49 21.43 9.17
C THR A 325 -7.03 22.86 9.36
N GLY A 326 -8.33 23.00 9.63
CA GLY A 326 -9.06 24.26 9.57
C GLY A 326 -9.25 24.82 8.16
N LEU A 327 -8.85 24.07 7.13
CA LEU A 327 -8.84 24.50 5.73
C LEU A 327 -9.60 23.53 4.82
N ILE A 328 -10.21 24.08 3.77
CA ILE A 328 -10.91 23.32 2.72
C ILE A 328 -10.06 23.39 1.44
N GLY A 329 -9.14 22.43 1.27
CA GLY A 329 -8.21 22.41 0.14
C GLY A 329 -8.77 21.88 -1.18
N GLY A 330 -8.05 22.15 -2.27
CA GLY A 330 -8.29 21.56 -3.59
C GLY A 330 -9.61 21.99 -4.24
N GLN A 331 -10.06 23.22 -3.97
CA GLN A 331 -11.34 23.74 -4.49
C GLN A 331 -11.15 24.55 -5.78
N SER A 332 -12.11 24.46 -6.69
CA SER A 332 -12.20 25.34 -7.84
C SER A 332 -12.75 26.73 -7.43
N ARG A 333 -12.38 27.76 -8.18
CA ARG A 333 -12.78 29.14 -7.91
C ARG A 333 -14.12 29.45 -8.56
N HIS A 334 -15.13 29.77 -7.76
CA HIS A 334 -16.45 30.21 -8.24
C HIS A 334 -17.21 30.97 -7.13
N ALA A 335 -18.41 31.48 -7.43
CA ALA A 335 -19.19 32.34 -6.53
C ALA A 335 -19.38 31.76 -5.10
N VAL A 336 -19.65 30.46 -4.99
CA VAL A 336 -19.78 29.78 -3.69
C VAL A 336 -18.45 29.70 -2.91
N THR A 337 -17.37 29.20 -3.53
CA THR A 337 -16.08 29.00 -2.84
C THR A 337 -15.37 30.31 -2.52
N ASN A 338 -15.58 31.38 -3.31
CA ASN A 338 -15.09 32.73 -3.02
C ASN A 338 -15.65 33.31 -1.71
N ASN A 339 -16.85 32.89 -1.32
CA ASN A 339 -17.52 33.34 -0.11
C ASN A 339 -17.17 32.51 1.14
N ILE A 340 -16.22 31.56 1.05
CA ILE A 340 -15.82 30.71 2.18
C ILE A 340 -14.35 31.02 2.54
N PRO A 341 -14.08 31.79 3.61
CA PRO A 341 -12.72 32.22 3.97
C PRO A 341 -11.71 31.08 4.19
N SER A 342 -12.16 29.90 4.64
CA SER A 342 -11.27 28.74 4.88
C SER A 342 -10.90 27.94 3.62
N VAL A 343 -11.38 28.32 2.43
CA VAL A 343 -11.05 27.62 1.19
C VAL A 343 -9.60 27.88 0.77
N ARG A 344 -8.95 26.84 0.23
CA ARG A 344 -7.69 26.94 -0.52
C ARG A 344 -7.91 26.38 -1.93
N PHE A 345 -7.62 27.20 -2.93
CA PHE A 345 -7.83 26.84 -4.32
C PHE A 345 -6.76 25.86 -4.79
N GLY A 346 -7.14 24.95 -5.67
CA GLY A 346 -6.26 23.91 -6.21
C GLY A 346 -7.07 22.79 -6.84
N THR A 347 -6.40 21.70 -7.19
CA THR A 347 -7.02 20.50 -7.74
C THR A 347 -7.14 19.40 -6.66
N GLY A 348 -7.92 18.36 -6.93
CA GLY A 348 -7.94 17.16 -6.09
C GLY A 348 -8.98 17.10 -4.96
N GLY A 349 -9.73 18.17 -4.66
CA GLY A 349 -10.88 18.14 -3.74
C GLY A 349 -10.54 17.89 -2.26
N SER A 350 -11.46 18.22 -1.35
CA SER A 350 -11.25 18.18 0.10
C SER A 350 -11.83 16.93 0.78
N ALA A 351 -11.10 16.33 1.71
CA ALA A 351 -11.57 15.20 2.51
C ALA A 351 -12.81 15.53 3.36
N VAL A 352 -12.88 16.74 3.95
CA VAL A 352 -14.06 17.18 4.72
C VAL A 352 -15.28 17.38 3.83
N ILE A 353 -15.08 17.81 2.58
CA ILE A 353 -16.16 17.96 1.60
C ILE A 353 -16.65 16.61 1.11
N ARG A 354 -15.76 15.65 0.85
CA ARG A 354 -16.17 14.27 0.50
C ARG A 354 -17.02 13.64 1.58
N GLU A 355 -16.66 13.84 2.85
CA GLU A 355 -17.44 13.34 3.98
C GLU A 355 -18.79 14.05 4.11
N MET A 356 -18.81 15.37 3.96
CA MET A 356 -20.05 16.13 3.88
C MET A 356 -20.97 15.61 2.76
N GLN A 357 -20.44 15.38 1.56
CA GLN A 357 -21.19 14.87 0.41
C GLN A 357 -21.76 13.48 0.66
N ARG A 358 -21.00 12.57 1.28
CA ARG A 358 -21.51 11.26 1.72
C ARG A 358 -22.71 11.40 2.66
N ARG A 359 -22.61 12.27 3.67
CA ARG A 359 -23.72 12.50 4.62
C ARG A 359 -24.93 13.19 3.99
N LEU A 360 -24.69 14.04 3.00
CA LEU A 360 -25.73 14.70 2.20
C LEU A 360 -26.33 13.79 1.11
N LYS A 361 -25.74 12.61 0.88
CA LYS A 361 -26.13 11.66 -0.18
C LYS A 361 -26.12 12.29 -1.58
N VAL A 362 -25.07 13.06 -1.87
CA VAL A 362 -24.82 13.64 -3.20
C VAL A 362 -23.52 13.08 -3.79
N THR A 363 -23.22 13.39 -5.05
CA THR A 363 -21.96 13.00 -5.70
C THR A 363 -20.74 13.37 -4.85
N VAL A 364 -19.84 12.41 -4.66
CA VAL A 364 -18.68 12.52 -3.77
C VAL A 364 -17.44 12.85 -4.59
N ASP A 365 -17.31 14.11 -4.99
CA ASP A 365 -16.18 14.61 -5.79
C ASP A 365 -15.17 15.44 -4.97
N GLY A 366 -15.48 15.76 -3.71
CA GLY A 366 -14.66 16.60 -2.84
C GLY A 366 -14.70 18.09 -3.17
N SER A 367 -15.56 18.52 -4.08
CA SER A 367 -15.73 19.90 -4.52
C SER A 367 -17.00 20.52 -3.92
N PHE A 368 -16.86 21.68 -3.27
CA PHE A 368 -17.98 22.38 -2.65
C PHE A 368 -18.67 23.32 -3.64
N GLY A 369 -19.37 22.72 -4.61
CA GLY A 369 -20.12 23.42 -5.63
C GLY A 369 -21.59 23.74 -5.25
N PRO A 370 -22.35 24.40 -6.15
CA PRO A 370 -23.75 24.75 -5.93
C PRO A 370 -24.67 23.55 -5.61
N GLY A 371 -24.39 22.36 -6.16
CA GLY A 371 -25.14 21.14 -5.85
C GLY A 371 -24.99 20.73 -4.38
N THR A 372 -23.75 20.67 -3.89
CA THR A 372 -23.43 20.38 -2.48
C THR A 372 -24.02 21.43 -1.55
N LEU A 373 -23.94 22.71 -1.91
CA LEU A 373 -24.53 23.80 -1.12
C LEU A 373 -26.05 23.70 -1.00
N ARG A 374 -26.77 23.44 -2.09
CA ARG A 374 -28.24 23.28 -2.03
C ARG A 374 -28.64 22.08 -1.17
N ALA A 375 -27.88 20.99 -1.24
CA ALA A 375 -28.10 19.83 -0.37
C ALA A 375 -27.85 20.18 1.10
N LEU A 376 -26.79 20.95 1.40
CA LEU A 376 -26.50 21.44 2.74
C LEU A 376 -27.64 22.34 3.26
N GLN A 377 -28.12 23.29 2.44
CA GLN A 377 -29.23 24.18 2.80
C GLN A 377 -30.49 23.38 3.15
N ARG A 378 -30.83 22.35 2.37
CA ARG A 378 -31.93 21.41 2.68
C ARG A 378 -31.73 20.69 4.01
N ARG A 379 -30.55 20.12 4.24
CA ARG A 379 -30.23 19.42 5.51
C ARG A 379 -30.32 20.34 6.72
N MET A 380 -29.92 21.60 6.55
CA MET A 380 -29.98 22.61 7.60
C MET A 380 -31.38 23.24 7.76
N GLY A 381 -32.35 22.94 6.89
CA GLY A 381 -33.68 23.56 6.96
C GLY A 381 -33.65 25.08 6.72
N THR A 382 -32.72 25.53 5.89
CA THR A 382 -32.55 26.95 5.52
C THR A 382 -32.98 27.18 4.06
N PRO A 383 -33.27 28.43 3.64
CA PRO A 383 -33.65 28.71 2.25
C PRO A 383 -32.64 28.13 1.24
N VAL A 384 -33.14 27.37 0.27
CA VAL A 384 -32.32 26.65 -0.73
C VAL A 384 -32.00 27.57 -1.91
N THR A 385 -31.27 28.64 -1.64
CA THR A 385 -30.94 29.67 -2.65
C THR A 385 -29.78 29.26 -3.57
N GLY A 386 -28.96 28.29 -3.17
CA GLY A 386 -27.69 27.99 -3.83
C GLY A 386 -26.63 29.10 -3.68
N ALA A 387 -26.87 30.08 -2.80
CA ALA A 387 -25.95 31.16 -2.46
C ALA A 387 -25.53 31.06 -0.99
N ILE A 388 -24.30 31.50 -0.70
CA ILE A 388 -23.72 31.53 0.65
C ILE A 388 -23.08 32.89 0.89
N SER A 389 -23.48 33.56 1.97
CA SER A 389 -22.87 34.83 2.40
C SER A 389 -21.54 34.58 3.10
N ARG A 390 -20.57 35.47 2.87
CA ARG A 390 -19.24 35.38 3.48
C ARG A 390 -19.23 35.61 4.98
N THR A 391 -20.08 36.50 5.48
CA THR A 391 -20.04 37.00 6.86
C THR A 391 -21.32 36.78 7.65
N ASN A 392 -22.44 36.46 7.00
CA ASN A 392 -23.74 36.32 7.68
C ASN A 392 -24.65 35.30 6.97
N SER A 393 -24.17 34.09 6.75
CA SER A 393 -24.93 33.03 6.09
C SER A 393 -25.83 32.27 7.05
N SER A 394 -27.12 32.17 6.74
CA SER A 394 -28.11 31.41 7.53
C SER A 394 -27.79 29.92 7.60
N VAL A 395 -27.38 29.31 6.47
CA VAL A 395 -26.96 27.90 6.43
C VAL A 395 -25.71 27.66 7.27
N VAL A 396 -24.79 28.63 7.33
CA VAL A 396 -23.59 28.52 8.16
C VAL A 396 -23.93 28.69 9.63
N LYS A 397 -24.79 29.66 9.99
CA LYS A 397 -25.25 29.83 11.38
C LYS A 397 -25.89 28.55 11.90
N GLU A 398 -26.76 27.94 11.11
CA GLU A 398 -27.42 26.70 11.50
C GLU A 398 -26.42 25.54 11.61
N MET A 399 -25.49 25.42 10.66
CA MET A 399 -24.40 24.46 10.78
C MET A 399 -23.58 24.70 12.06
N GLN A 400 -23.21 25.94 12.39
CA GLN A 400 -22.48 26.28 13.61
C GLN A 400 -23.23 25.88 14.88
N ARG A 401 -24.56 26.11 14.95
CA ARG A 401 -25.38 25.65 16.08
C ARG A 401 -25.32 24.14 16.25
N ARG A 402 -25.54 23.38 15.17
CA ARG A 402 -25.50 21.91 15.21
C ARG A 402 -24.11 21.41 15.57
N LEU A 403 -23.07 22.03 15.02
CA LEU A 403 -21.69 21.70 15.35
C LEU A 403 -21.37 21.96 16.84
N ASN A 404 -21.92 23.02 17.44
CA ASN A 404 -21.80 23.27 18.89
C ASN A 404 -22.48 22.19 19.74
N GLU A 405 -23.41 21.42 19.16
CA GLU A 405 -24.08 20.28 19.79
C GLU A 405 -23.47 18.92 19.40
N ASN A 406 -22.32 18.92 18.72
CA ASN A 406 -21.68 17.72 18.15
C ASN A 406 -22.52 17.01 17.08
N ARG A 407 -23.36 17.75 16.34
CA ARG A 407 -24.24 17.22 15.29
C ARG A 407 -23.89 17.83 13.92
N PHE A 408 -24.18 17.08 12.86
CA PHE A 408 -24.12 17.54 11.46
C PHE A 408 -25.30 17.01 10.67
#